data_AF-A0A925SB04-F1
#
_entry.id   AF-A0A925SB04-F1
#
_cell.length_a   1.000
_cell.length_b   1.000
_cell.length_c   1.000
_cell.angle_alpha   90.00
_cell.angle_beta   90.00
_cell.angle_gamma   90.00
#
_symmetry.space_group_name_H-M   'P 1'
#
loop_
_entity.id
_entity.type
_entity.pdbx_description
1 polymer ?
#
loop_
_entity_poly.entity_id
_entity_poly.type
_entity_poly.pdbx_seq_one_letter_code
_entity_poly.pdbx_strand_id
1 'polypeptide(L)'
;MEQVTPPTANPTEPDLAPRPDAGSLDAILLAANPTGELADRIDWLIALVRWVRQPVPAAETNGSRSAHVRLKRLFTLLDRQQEWKLQAARTLRSIVRDTCALDLFCETGLPREYGFFSEAMLRLSQRLLPQPPYDGDLGTLFSVLFRKASDADWIRSLDEELCRRIRDLFFFGTQAEEDGWNTLTEDMKDAVIHLSGQVASVGGSTPVRARLKRRNFRELPFSRLLPAINTVLASLHKGDNDTLATDMLHLYAQLDACHQAIDQTMQNLEEFGVSPGLVYQLERMRAQMQRVESLMKLLTTR
;
A
#
# COMPACT_ATOMS: atom_id res chain seq x y z
N MET A 1 10.98 -41.65 -60.59
CA MET A 1 10.70 -40.24 -60.30
C MET A 1 10.15 -40.16 -58.90
N GLU A 2 10.99 -39.90 -57.91
CA GLU A 2 10.59 -39.19 -56.68
C GLU A 2 11.89 -38.79 -55.99
N GLN A 3 12.14 -37.49 -55.97
CA GLN A 3 13.31 -36.86 -55.37
C GLN A 3 13.03 -36.72 -53.87
N VAL A 4 13.92 -37.27 -53.05
CA VAL A 4 13.93 -37.04 -51.60
C VAL A 4 14.80 -35.81 -51.34
N THR A 5 14.14 -34.68 -51.06
CA THR A 5 14.77 -33.41 -50.68
C THR A 5 15.14 -33.45 -49.19
N PRO A 6 16.32 -32.99 -48.76
CA PRO A 6 16.70 -32.97 -47.35
C PRO A 6 16.00 -31.82 -46.59
N PRO A 7 15.84 -31.92 -45.25
CA PRO A 7 15.16 -30.90 -44.46
C PRO A 7 15.99 -29.61 -44.38
N THR A 8 15.33 -28.50 -44.70
CA THR A 8 15.82 -27.13 -44.62
C THR A 8 16.29 -26.79 -43.21
N ALA A 9 17.53 -26.32 -43.08
CA ALA A 9 18.08 -25.77 -41.85
C ALA A 9 17.23 -24.57 -41.37
N ASN A 10 16.77 -24.60 -40.12
CA ASN A 10 16.17 -23.44 -39.47
C ASN A 10 17.25 -22.35 -39.31
N PRO A 11 16.95 -21.07 -39.59
CA PRO A 11 17.88 -19.99 -39.34
C PRO A 11 18.13 -19.86 -37.84
N THR A 12 19.39 -20.01 -37.47
CA THR A 12 19.97 -19.70 -36.17
C THR A 12 19.41 -18.38 -35.65
N GLU A 13 18.59 -18.44 -34.59
CA GLU A 13 18.28 -17.26 -33.78
C GLU A 13 19.62 -16.62 -33.37
N PRO A 14 19.77 -15.29 -33.47
CA PRO A 14 21.00 -14.66 -33.03
C PRO A 14 21.15 -14.94 -31.55
N ASP A 15 22.23 -15.64 -31.22
CA ASP A 15 22.78 -15.81 -29.87
C ASP A 15 22.80 -14.43 -29.21
N LEU A 16 21.75 -14.17 -28.43
CA LEU A 16 21.62 -12.95 -27.67
C LEU A 16 22.60 -13.09 -26.53
N ALA A 17 23.85 -12.71 -26.81
CA ALA A 17 24.87 -12.49 -25.81
C ALA A 17 24.21 -11.84 -24.57
N PRO A 18 24.51 -12.31 -23.35
CA PRO A 18 23.90 -11.77 -22.15
C PRO A 18 24.06 -10.26 -22.17
N ARG A 19 22.93 -9.54 -22.31
CA ARG A 19 22.93 -8.09 -22.23
C ARG A 19 23.61 -7.72 -20.91
N PRO A 20 24.61 -6.82 -20.90
CA PRO A 20 25.26 -6.41 -19.66
C PRO A 20 24.19 -5.95 -18.68
N ASP A 21 24.30 -6.41 -17.44
CA ASP A 21 23.37 -6.23 -16.33
C ASP A 21 22.65 -4.88 -16.40
N ALA A 22 21.34 -4.93 -16.66
CA ALA A 22 20.46 -3.80 -16.48
C ALA A 22 20.44 -3.45 -14.98
N GLY A 23 21.38 -2.57 -14.61
CA GLY A 23 21.58 -1.92 -13.33
C GLY A 23 22.46 -2.69 -12.36
N SER A 24 23.79 -2.51 -12.42
CA SER A 24 24.60 -2.73 -11.22
C SER A 24 24.05 -1.86 -10.09
N LEU A 25 24.07 -2.36 -8.85
CA LEU A 25 23.56 -1.63 -7.69
C LEU A 25 24.19 -0.22 -7.60
N ASP A 26 25.48 -0.13 -7.90
CA ASP A 26 26.26 1.10 -7.89
C ASP A 26 25.68 2.14 -8.87
N ALA A 27 25.31 1.73 -10.08
CA ALA A 27 24.69 2.61 -11.06
C ALA A 27 23.32 3.11 -10.60
N ILE A 28 22.51 2.25 -9.97
CA ILE A 28 21.22 2.64 -9.39
C ILE A 28 21.43 3.68 -8.29
N LEU A 29 22.38 3.46 -7.37
CA LEU A 29 22.63 4.39 -6.28
C LEU A 29 23.21 5.73 -6.74
N LEU A 30 24.08 5.73 -7.76
CA LEU A 30 24.62 6.95 -8.37
C LEU A 30 23.56 7.78 -9.09
N ALA A 31 22.49 7.15 -9.58
CA ALA A 31 21.38 7.82 -10.25
C ALA A 31 20.37 8.47 -9.28
N ALA A 32 20.55 8.35 -7.96
CA ALA A 32 19.69 8.99 -6.98
C ALA A 32 19.76 10.52 -7.11
N ASN A 33 18.63 11.16 -7.41
CA ASN A 33 18.54 12.60 -7.62
C ASN A 33 17.34 13.19 -6.85
N PRO A 34 17.52 13.71 -5.63
CA PRO A 34 16.41 14.20 -4.80
C PRO A 34 15.74 15.46 -5.33
N THR A 35 16.41 16.20 -6.24
CA THR A 35 15.89 17.43 -6.85
C THR A 35 15.39 17.23 -8.28
N GLY A 36 15.41 15.98 -8.79
CA GLY A 36 14.88 15.65 -10.11
C GLY A 36 13.35 15.69 -10.17
N GLU A 37 12.80 15.51 -11.37
CA GLU A 37 11.35 15.39 -11.52
C GLU A 37 10.81 14.20 -10.72
N LEU A 38 9.54 14.26 -10.30
CA LEU A 38 8.93 13.19 -9.51
C LEU A 38 8.96 11.85 -10.26
N ALA A 39 8.70 11.86 -11.57
CA ALA A 39 8.74 10.66 -12.40
C ALA A 39 10.12 9.96 -12.37
N ASP A 40 11.22 10.72 -12.51
CA ASP A 40 12.58 10.18 -12.47
C ASP A 40 12.92 9.55 -11.10
N ARG A 41 12.48 10.21 -10.02
CA ARG A 41 12.68 9.72 -8.65
C ARG A 41 11.89 8.44 -8.41
N ILE A 42 10.66 8.36 -8.92
CA ILE A 42 9.83 7.16 -8.87
C ILE A 42 10.48 6.03 -9.68
N ASP A 43 10.94 6.30 -10.90
CA ASP A 43 11.61 5.30 -11.75
C ASP A 43 12.91 4.79 -11.10
N TRP A 44 13.66 5.66 -10.44
CA TRP A 44 14.80 5.28 -9.59
C TRP A 44 14.39 4.31 -8.47
N LEU A 45 13.32 4.62 -7.72
CA LEU A 45 12.81 3.76 -6.66
C LEU A 45 12.34 2.41 -7.23
N ILE A 46 11.68 2.41 -8.39
CA ILE A 46 11.28 1.18 -9.09
C ILE A 46 12.50 0.36 -9.47
N ALA A 47 13.55 0.96 -10.01
CA ALA A 47 14.79 0.27 -10.35
C ALA A 47 15.43 -0.36 -9.11
N LEU A 48 15.48 0.37 -7.99
CA LEU A 48 16.02 -0.11 -6.72
C LEU A 48 15.22 -1.31 -6.18
N VAL A 49 13.89 -1.21 -6.10
CA VAL A 49 13.04 -2.30 -5.61
C VAL A 49 13.09 -3.51 -6.54
N ARG A 50 13.12 -3.30 -7.87
CA ARG A 50 13.32 -4.38 -8.84
C ARG A 50 14.64 -5.09 -8.61
N TRP A 51 15.73 -4.34 -8.41
CA TRP A 51 17.04 -4.91 -8.11
C TRP A 51 17.01 -5.72 -6.81
N VAL A 52 16.39 -5.21 -5.73
CA VAL A 52 16.23 -5.94 -4.46
C VAL A 52 15.49 -7.26 -4.67
N ARG A 53 14.49 -7.29 -5.54
CA ARG A 53 13.66 -8.49 -5.79
C ARG A 53 14.26 -9.47 -6.78
N GLN A 54 15.34 -9.14 -7.47
CA GLN A 54 15.97 -10.06 -8.40
C GLN A 54 16.41 -11.36 -7.68
N PRO A 55 16.26 -12.53 -8.31
CA PRO A 55 16.68 -13.79 -7.72
C PRO A 55 18.18 -13.76 -7.42
N VAL A 56 18.54 -14.47 -6.35
CA VAL A 56 19.92 -14.73 -5.94
C VAL A 56 20.12 -16.25 -6.04
N PRO A 57 21.25 -16.74 -6.57
CA PRO A 57 21.52 -18.17 -6.67
C PRO A 57 21.31 -18.88 -5.32
N ALA A 58 20.73 -20.08 -5.34
CA ALA A 58 20.38 -20.81 -4.11
C ALA A 58 21.58 -21.00 -3.17
N ALA A 59 22.77 -21.20 -3.73
CA ALA A 59 24.04 -21.33 -3.00
C ALA A 59 24.39 -20.10 -2.14
N GLU A 60 23.96 -18.90 -2.54
CA GLU A 60 24.21 -17.65 -1.81
C GLU A 60 23.09 -17.29 -0.83
N THR A 61 21.91 -17.91 -0.99
CA THR A 61 20.76 -17.59 -0.14
C THR A 61 20.83 -18.21 1.25
N ASN A 62 21.48 -19.36 1.42
CA ASN A 62 21.55 -20.09 2.69
C ASN A 62 20.17 -20.21 3.41
N GLY A 63 19.11 -20.46 2.65
CA GLY A 63 17.74 -20.58 3.16
C GLY A 63 17.01 -19.25 3.42
N SER A 64 17.69 -18.09 3.27
CA SER A 64 17.06 -16.77 3.30
C SER A 64 16.40 -16.41 1.96
N ARG A 65 15.44 -15.49 1.97
CA ARG A 65 14.83 -15.00 0.71
C ARG A 65 15.83 -14.14 -0.06
N SER A 66 15.84 -14.22 -1.39
CA SER A 66 16.73 -13.41 -2.24
C SER A 66 16.68 -11.91 -1.95
N ALA A 67 15.47 -11.39 -1.67
CA ALA A 67 15.28 -9.99 -1.30
C ALA A 67 16.04 -9.58 -0.03
N HIS A 68 16.11 -10.46 0.97
CA HIS A 68 16.83 -10.20 2.22
C HIS A 68 18.34 -10.14 1.99
N VAL A 69 18.88 -11.07 1.18
CA VAL A 69 20.31 -11.08 0.82
C VAL A 69 20.68 -9.80 0.07
N ARG A 70 19.83 -9.36 -0.86
CA ARG A 70 20.06 -8.13 -1.62
C ARG A 70 19.91 -6.88 -0.78
N LEU A 71 18.95 -6.81 0.15
CA LEU A 71 18.86 -5.71 1.12
C LEU A 71 20.11 -5.65 2.00
N LYS A 72 20.60 -6.79 2.50
CA LYS A 72 21.86 -6.84 3.27
C LYS A 72 23.02 -6.27 2.44
N ARG A 73 23.15 -6.69 1.17
CA ARG A 73 24.16 -6.17 0.23
C ARG A 73 24.01 -4.67 -0.04
N LEU A 74 22.79 -4.18 -0.27
CA LEU A 74 22.48 -2.76 -0.42
C LEU A 74 23.01 -1.97 0.76
N PHE A 75 22.63 -2.36 1.98
CA PHE A 75 23.07 -1.61 3.15
C PHE A 75 24.56 -1.73 3.43
N THR A 76 25.20 -2.88 3.17
CA THR A 76 26.67 -3.01 3.26
C THR A 76 27.39 -2.01 2.33
N LEU A 77 26.83 -1.75 1.15
CA LEU A 77 27.39 -0.76 0.23
C LEU A 77 27.13 0.68 0.71
N LEU A 78 25.91 0.99 1.14
CA LEU A 78 25.55 2.31 1.68
C LEU A 78 26.36 2.67 2.93
N ASP A 79 26.67 1.70 3.79
CA ASP A 79 27.49 1.92 4.98
C ASP A 79 28.96 2.23 4.65
N ARG A 80 29.43 1.82 3.47
CA ARG A 80 30.77 2.17 2.96
C ARG A 80 30.78 3.51 2.22
N GLN A 81 29.68 3.86 1.55
CA GLN A 81 29.56 5.07 0.73
C GLN A 81 28.53 6.03 1.33
N GLN A 82 28.96 6.84 2.30
CA GLN A 82 28.06 7.74 3.05
C GLN A 82 27.39 8.79 2.18
N GLU A 83 28.06 9.29 1.12
CA GLU A 83 27.46 10.23 0.16
C GLU A 83 26.30 9.59 -0.61
N TRP A 84 26.45 8.34 -1.05
CA TRP A 84 25.40 7.61 -1.75
C TRP A 84 24.21 7.33 -0.81
N LYS A 85 24.51 7.00 0.45
CA LYS A 85 23.49 6.84 1.50
C LYS A 85 22.70 8.12 1.73
N LEU A 86 23.36 9.27 1.77
CA LEU A 86 22.71 10.56 1.91
C LEU A 86 21.80 10.89 0.71
N GLN A 87 22.28 10.69 -0.51
CA GLN A 87 21.49 10.95 -1.72
C GLN A 87 20.30 10.02 -1.86
N ALA A 88 20.47 8.72 -1.57
CA ALA A 88 19.37 7.76 -1.55
C ALA A 88 18.33 8.12 -0.48
N ALA A 89 18.77 8.49 0.73
CA ALA A 89 17.89 8.90 1.82
C ALA A 89 17.07 10.15 1.45
N ARG A 90 17.72 11.19 0.93
CA ARG A 90 17.04 12.41 0.44
C ARG A 90 16.06 12.11 -0.69
N THR A 91 16.44 11.25 -1.63
CA THR A 91 15.57 10.88 -2.75
C THR A 91 14.32 10.18 -2.24
N LEU A 92 14.46 9.19 -1.34
CA LEU A 92 13.35 8.49 -0.70
C LEU A 92 12.42 9.45 0.06
N ARG A 93 12.97 10.33 0.90
CA ARG A 93 12.18 11.35 1.62
C ARG A 93 11.44 12.28 0.67
N SER A 94 12.09 12.70 -0.41
CA SER A 94 11.50 13.60 -1.40
C SER A 94 10.33 12.95 -2.16
N ILE A 95 10.38 11.64 -2.39
CA ILE A 95 9.25 10.89 -2.96
C ILE A 95 8.09 10.88 -1.98
N VAL A 96 8.34 10.55 -0.70
CA VAL A 96 7.29 10.54 0.32
C VAL A 96 6.62 11.90 0.43
N ARG A 97 7.41 12.98 0.52
CA ARG A 97 6.91 14.36 0.61
C ARG A 97 6.06 14.76 -0.60
N ASP A 98 6.46 14.35 -1.81
CA ASP A 98 5.85 14.80 -3.06
C ASP A 98 4.81 13.79 -3.59
N THR A 99 4.42 12.79 -2.80
CA THR A 99 3.35 11.82 -3.09
C THR A 99 2.30 11.82 -2.00
N CYS A 100 1.11 11.30 -2.32
CA CYS A 100 0.02 11.09 -1.36
C CYS A 100 -0.25 9.60 -1.19
N ALA A 101 -0.32 9.14 0.06
CA ALA A 101 -0.59 7.76 0.43
C ALA A 101 -2.06 7.48 0.77
N LEU A 102 -2.97 8.44 0.55
CA LEU A 102 -4.38 8.28 0.88
C LEU A 102 -5.00 7.06 0.19
N ASP A 103 -4.88 6.96 -1.14
CA ASP A 103 -5.43 5.83 -1.91
C ASP A 103 -4.67 4.52 -1.62
N LEU A 104 -3.37 4.62 -1.28
CA LEU A 104 -2.62 3.48 -0.78
C LEU A 104 -3.29 2.88 0.47
N PHE A 105 -3.65 3.72 1.44
CA PHE A 105 -4.26 3.27 2.68
C PHE A 105 -5.73 2.90 2.53
N CYS A 106 -6.47 3.60 1.67
CA CYS A 106 -7.92 3.42 1.49
C CYS A 106 -8.29 2.29 0.54
N GLU A 107 -7.58 2.08 -0.56
CA GLU A 107 -8.06 1.21 -1.66
C GLU A 107 -7.21 -0.06 -1.85
N THR A 108 -5.94 -0.03 -1.46
CA THR A 108 -5.02 -1.15 -1.74
C THR A 108 -5.36 -2.37 -0.91
N GLY A 109 -5.70 -3.48 -1.58
CA GLY A 109 -6.04 -4.74 -0.92
C GLY A 109 -7.46 -4.81 -0.34
N LEU A 110 -8.30 -3.79 -0.54
CA LEU A 110 -9.73 -3.86 -0.25
C LEU A 110 -10.51 -4.51 -1.42
N PRO A 111 -11.67 -5.13 -1.15
CA PRO A 111 -12.59 -5.54 -2.21
C PRO A 111 -12.94 -4.33 -3.10
N ARG A 112 -12.86 -4.53 -4.43
CA ARG A 112 -13.32 -3.55 -5.44
C ARG A 112 -14.63 -4.04 -6.04
N GLU A 113 -15.57 -3.10 -6.27
CA GLU A 113 -16.82 -3.46 -6.93
C GLU A 113 -16.48 -4.01 -8.31
N TYR A 114 -17.20 -5.04 -8.76
CA TYR A 114 -17.08 -5.57 -10.11
C TYR A 114 -17.53 -4.49 -11.12
N GLY A 115 -16.65 -3.54 -11.38
CA GLY A 115 -16.77 -2.51 -12.39
C GLY A 115 -16.18 -3.00 -13.70
N PHE A 116 -16.44 -4.23 -14.14
CA PHE A 116 -15.83 -4.78 -15.36
C PHE A 116 -16.01 -3.83 -16.56
N PHE A 117 -17.15 -3.13 -16.62
CA PHE A 117 -17.45 -2.14 -17.65
C PHE A 117 -16.87 -0.74 -17.38
N SER A 118 -16.78 -0.28 -16.13
CA SER A 118 -16.16 1.01 -15.80
C SER A 118 -14.64 0.94 -15.90
N GLU A 119 -14.04 -0.19 -15.54
CA GLU A 119 -12.61 -0.46 -15.69
C GLU A 119 -12.24 -0.71 -17.16
N ALA A 120 -13.11 -1.33 -17.96
CA ALA A 120 -12.93 -1.44 -19.40
C ALA A 120 -13.05 -0.07 -20.11
N MET A 121 -14.01 0.78 -19.71
CA MET A 121 -14.14 2.15 -20.22
C MET A 121 -12.98 3.04 -19.78
N LEU A 122 -12.51 2.90 -18.53
CA LEU A 122 -11.34 3.61 -18.02
C LEU A 122 -10.06 3.17 -18.76
N ARG A 123 -9.87 1.86 -19.00
CA ARG A 123 -8.74 1.34 -19.79
C ARG A 123 -8.82 1.74 -21.27
N LEU A 124 -10.04 1.89 -21.81
CA LEU A 124 -10.26 2.37 -23.17
C LEU A 124 -9.98 3.87 -23.29
N SER A 125 -10.40 4.69 -22.31
CA SER A 125 -10.08 6.12 -22.26
C SER A 125 -8.59 6.38 -21.99
N GLN A 126 -7.95 5.53 -21.18
CA GLN A 126 -6.51 5.57 -20.92
C GLN A 126 -5.65 5.15 -22.13
N ARG A 127 -6.23 4.47 -23.12
CA ARG A 127 -5.57 4.22 -24.42
C ARG A 127 -5.67 5.40 -25.39
N LEU A 128 -6.57 6.36 -25.13
CA LEU A 128 -6.86 7.50 -26.00
C LEU A 128 -6.21 8.81 -25.52
N LEU A 129 -5.74 8.88 -24.28
CA LEU A 129 -5.04 10.03 -23.71
C LEU A 129 -3.70 9.58 -23.12
N PRO A 130 -2.55 10.18 -23.49
CA PRO A 130 -1.29 9.90 -22.82
C PRO A 130 -1.44 10.29 -21.35
N GLN A 131 -1.40 9.30 -20.46
CA GLN A 131 -1.41 9.57 -19.02
C GLN A 131 -0.13 10.34 -18.67
N PRO A 132 -0.23 11.42 -17.87
CA PRO A 132 0.97 12.03 -17.31
C PRO A 132 1.74 10.98 -16.49
N PRO A 133 3.08 11.02 -16.50
CA PRO A 133 3.89 10.04 -15.82
C PRO A 133 3.74 10.26 -14.30
N TYR A 134 3.04 9.34 -13.63
CA TYR A 134 2.79 9.32 -12.17
C TYR A 134 2.17 10.61 -11.61
N ASP A 135 0.89 10.55 -11.26
CA ASP A 135 0.07 11.65 -10.71
C ASP A 135 0.36 11.98 -9.22
N GLY A 136 1.41 11.40 -8.65
CA GLY A 136 1.75 11.56 -7.23
C GLY A 136 0.99 10.62 -6.30
N ASP A 137 0.18 9.67 -6.82
CA ASP A 137 -0.47 8.66 -6.00
C ASP A 137 0.48 7.49 -5.66
N LEU A 138 0.74 7.30 -4.37
CA LEU A 138 1.58 6.21 -3.87
C LEU A 138 0.89 4.83 -3.99
N GLY A 139 -0.44 4.80 -4.03
CA GLY A 139 -1.23 3.58 -4.28
C GLY A 139 -0.95 3.00 -5.65
N THR A 140 -0.96 3.87 -6.67
CA THR A 140 -0.57 3.51 -8.04
C THR A 140 0.86 2.97 -8.09
N LEU A 141 1.81 3.61 -7.40
CA LEU A 141 3.18 3.11 -7.31
C LEU A 141 3.25 1.72 -6.67
N PHE A 142 2.55 1.50 -5.56
CA PHE A 142 2.53 0.20 -4.87
C PHE A 142 1.97 -0.91 -5.77
N SER A 143 0.96 -0.62 -6.60
CA SER A 143 0.40 -1.58 -7.55
C SER A 143 1.42 -2.00 -8.63
N VAL A 144 2.33 -1.09 -9.01
CA VAL A 144 3.42 -1.38 -9.94
C VAL A 144 4.54 -2.18 -9.27
N LEU A 145 4.88 -1.82 -8.02
CA LEU A 145 5.96 -2.42 -7.25
C LEU A 145 5.62 -3.80 -6.69
N PHE A 146 4.37 -4.07 -6.32
CA PHE A 146 3.93 -5.28 -5.60
C PHE A 146 2.77 -5.96 -6.33
N ARG A 147 3.09 -6.65 -7.43
CA ARG A 147 2.11 -7.25 -8.34
C ARG A 147 1.61 -8.62 -7.89
N LYS A 148 2.39 -9.37 -7.12
CA LYS A 148 2.08 -10.76 -6.75
C LYS A 148 1.77 -10.85 -5.26
N ALA A 149 0.84 -11.73 -4.89
CA ALA A 149 0.55 -12.02 -3.48
C ALA A 149 1.82 -12.45 -2.71
N SER A 150 2.73 -13.18 -3.35
CA SER A 150 4.05 -13.56 -2.82
C SER A 150 4.93 -12.38 -2.44
N ASP A 151 4.63 -11.18 -2.94
CA ASP A 151 5.38 -9.97 -2.62
C ASP A 151 5.11 -9.50 -1.20
N ALA A 152 3.91 -9.75 -0.66
CA ALA A 152 3.62 -9.50 0.75
C ALA A 152 4.41 -10.45 1.67
N ASP A 153 4.68 -11.68 1.22
CA ASP A 153 5.30 -12.70 2.07
C ASP A 153 6.76 -12.39 2.39
N TRP A 154 7.52 -11.82 1.45
CA TRP A 154 8.93 -11.51 1.73
C TRP A 154 9.06 -10.29 2.65
N ILE A 155 8.17 -9.31 2.50
CA ILE A 155 8.07 -8.13 3.38
C ILE A 155 7.71 -8.59 4.80
N ARG A 156 6.68 -9.45 4.93
CA ARG A 156 6.26 -10.00 6.23
C ARG A 156 7.36 -10.81 6.91
N SER A 157 8.25 -11.42 6.13
CA SER A 157 9.39 -12.17 6.67
C SER A 157 10.65 -11.35 6.93
N LEU A 158 10.62 -10.02 6.75
CA LEU A 158 11.77 -9.17 7.09
C LEU A 158 12.07 -9.29 8.60
N ASP A 159 13.34 -9.47 8.93
CA ASP A 159 13.79 -9.44 10.31
C ASP A 159 13.77 -8.01 10.88
N GLU A 160 13.74 -7.90 12.20
CA GLU A 160 13.67 -6.62 12.90
C GLU A 160 14.88 -5.73 12.57
N GLU A 161 16.05 -6.35 12.34
CA GLU A 161 17.28 -5.68 11.93
C GLU A 161 17.13 -4.95 10.59
N LEU A 162 16.64 -5.63 9.56
CA LEU A 162 16.42 -5.05 8.24
C LEU A 162 15.33 -3.98 8.28
N CYS A 163 14.25 -4.21 9.02
CA CYS A 163 13.21 -3.20 9.23
C CYS A 163 13.78 -1.93 9.85
N ARG A 164 14.61 -2.08 10.88
CA ARG A 164 15.30 -0.97 11.53
C ARG A 164 16.23 -0.24 10.55
N ARG A 165 17.05 -0.96 9.77
CA ARG A 165 17.95 -0.34 8.79
C ARG A 165 17.22 0.40 7.66
N ILE A 166 16.07 -0.12 7.21
CA ILE A 166 15.20 0.59 6.23
C ILE A 166 14.70 1.89 6.85
N ARG A 167 14.16 1.84 8.06
CA ARG A 167 13.72 3.04 8.79
C ARG A 167 14.87 4.03 8.95
N ASP A 168 16.01 3.58 9.45
CA ASP A 168 17.18 4.43 9.71
C ASP A 168 17.74 5.07 8.43
N LEU A 169 17.55 4.44 7.25
CA LEU A 169 17.90 5.05 5.96
C LEU A 169 17.04 6.28 5.66
N PHE A 170 15.72 6.23 5.90
CA PHE A 170 14.86 7.40 5.70
C PHE A 170 15.27 8.57 6.61
N PHE A 171 15.73 8.31 7.83
CA PHE A 171 16.18 9.33 8.77
C PHE A 171 17.66 9.71 8.63
N PHE A 172 18.41 9.05 7.75
CA PHE A 172 19.83 9.31 7.60
C PHE A 172 20.09 10.72 7.05
N GLY A 173 20.89 11.50 7.79
CA GLY A 173 21.29 12.85 7.40
C GLY A 173 20.13 13.85 7.29
N THR A 174 19.02 13.61 7.99
CA THR A 174 17.88 14.54 8.02
C THR A 174 18.31 15.87 8.62
N GLN A 175 18.01 16.96 7.93
CA GLN A 175 18.29 18.33 8.40
C GLN A 175 17.00 19.01 8.88
N ALA A 176 17.11 20.11 9.63
CA ALA A 176 15.96 20.83 10.16
C ALA A 176 15.07 21.42 9.05
N GLU A 177 15.66 21.72 7.89
CA GLU A 177 14.96 22.22 6.71
C GLU A 177 14.13 21.14 6.00
N GLU A 178 14.35 19.86 6.33
CA GLU A 178 13.57 18.71 5.84
C GLU A 178 12.44 18.34 6.82
N ASP A 179 12.13 19.19 7.80
CA ASP A 179 11.03 18.92 8.72
C ASP A 179 9.70 18.72 7.97
N GLY A 180 8.87 17.79 8.46
CA GLY A 180 7.61 17.44 7.82
C GLY A 180 7.70 16.63 6.52
N TRP A 181 8.88 16.09 6.14
CA TRP A 181 8.99 15.22 4.95
C TRP A 181 8.10 13.97 5.02
N ASN A 182 7.83 13.47 6.23
CA ASN A 182 7.05 12.26 6.46
C ASN A 182 5.56 12.59 6.54
N THR A 183 4.93 12.72 5.38
CA THR A 183 3.50 12.95 5.20
C THR A 183 2.64 11.73 5.51
N LEU A 184 3.22 10.52 5.57
CA LEU A 184 2.50 9.25 5.72
C LEU A 184 1.63 9.23 6.98
N THR A 185 2.06 9.86 8.07
CA THR A 185 1.28 9.93 9.31
C THR A 185 0.00 10.73 9.11
N GLU A 186 0.05 11.86 8.42
CA GLU A 186 -1.14 12.66 8.13
C GLU A 186 -2.03 11.96 7.11
N ASP A 187 -1.46 11.36 6.06
CA ASP A 187 -2.22 10.55 5.08
C ASP A 187 -2.94 9.37 5.75
N MET A 188 -2.34 8.74 6.76
CA MET A 188 -3.00 7.69 7.55
C MET A 188 -4.18 8.22 8.37
N LYS A 189 -4.06 9.42 8.94
CA LYS A 189 -5.17 10.08 9.67
C LYS A 189 -6.31 10.43 8.72
N ASP A 190 -5.98 10.97 7.56
CA ASP A 190 -6.97 11.27 6.51
C ASP A 190 -7.64 9.98 6.00
N ALA A 191 -6.88 8.89 5.86
CA ALA A 191 -7.41 7.59 5.45
C ALA A 191 -8.41 7.01 6.46
N VAL A 192 -8.14 7.06 7.78
CA VAL A 192 -9.11 6.56 8.77
C VAL A 192 -10.39 7.42 8.82
N ILE A 193 -10.28 8.73 8.62
CA ILE A 193 -11.42 9.63 8.48
C ILE A 193 -12.22 9.27 7.22
N HIS A 194 -11.55 9.11 6.09
CA HIS A 194 -12.18 8.77 4.81
C HIS A 194 -12.90 7.42 4.86
N LEU A 195 -12.23 6.37 5.32
CA LEU A 195 -12.78 5.02 5.45
C LEU A 195 -13.99 4.99 6.39
N SER A 196 -13.92 5.68 7.54
CA SER A 196 -15.05 5.74 8.46
C SER A 196 -16.25 6.50 7.89
N GLY A 197 -16.02 7.55 7.10
CA GLY A 197 -17.06 8.24 6.34
C GLY A 197 -17.76 7.32 5.33
N GLN A 198 -16.99 6.51 4.59
CA GLN A 198 -17.54 5.50 3.67
C GLN A 198 -18.39 4.46 4.42
N VAL A 199 -17.89 3.92 5.54
CA VAL A 199 -18.62 2.97 6.40
C VAL A 199 -19.92 3.59 6.92
N ALA A 200 -19.89 4.84 7.40
CA ALA A 200 -21.07 5.55 7.89
C ALA A 200 -22.11 5.77 6.78
N SER A 201 -21.67 6.10 5.57
CA SER A 201 -22.53 6.29 4.40
C SER A 201 -23.26 5.00 4.01
N VAL A 202 -22.52 3.90 3.84
CA VAL A 202 -23.09 2.60 3.45
C VAL A 202 -23.96 2.02 4.57
N GLY A 203 -23.45 2.00 5.81
CA GLY A 203 -24.18 1.51 6.97
C GLY A 203 -25.43 2.33 7.31
N GLY A 204 -25.41 3.61 6.92
CA GLY A 204 -26.53 4.52 7.01
C GLY A 204 -27.58 4.34 5.92
N SER A 205 -27.37 3.48 4.91
CA SER A 205 -28.27 3.35 3.75
C SER A 205 -29.59 2.62 4.05
N THR A 206 -30.64 2.89 3.27
CA THR A 206 -31.96 2.24 3.46
C THR A 206 -31.91 0.71 3.45
N PRO A 207 -31.17 0.04 2.53
CA PRO A 207 -31.07 -1.43 2.52
C PRO A 207 -30.50 -2.02 3.80
N VAL A 208 -29.54 -1.34 4.44
CA VAL A 208 -28.95 -1.75 5.73
C VAL A 208 -29.93 -1.44 6.87
N ARG A 209 -30.45 -0.20 6.94
CA ARG A 209 -31.36 0.22 8.01
C ARG A 209 -32.63 -0.64 8.09
N ALA A 210 -33.20 -1.03 6.94
CA ALA A 210 -34.41 -1.86 6.91
C ALA A 210 -34.23 -3.25 7.54
N ARG A 211 -32.98 -3.75 7.61
CA ARG A 211 -32.62 -5.05 8.17
C ARG A 211 -32.09 -4.96 9.60
N LEU A 212 -31.93 -3.74 10.13
CA LEU A 212 -31.57 -3.51 11.52
C LEU A 212 -32.82 -3.22 12.35
N LYS A 213 -32.87 -3.73 13.59
CA LYS A 213 -33.97 -3.44 14.52
C LYS A 213 -34.05 -1.97 14.95
N ARG A 214 -32.99 -1.20 14.72
CA ARG A 214 -32.85 0.21 15.13
C ARG A 214 -33.55 1.13 14.13
N ARG A 215 -34.46 1.97 14.62
CA ARG A 215 -35.28 2.86 13.77
C ARG A 215 -34.63 4.21 13.51
N ASN A 216 -33.83 4.72 14.45
CA ASN A 216 -33.24 6.05 14.34
C ASN A 216 -31.80 5.99 13.82
N PHE A 217 -31.45 6.87 12.88
CA PHE A 217 -30.11 6.96 12.31
C PHE A 217 -29.02 7.16 13.38
N ARG A 218 -29.30 7.95 14.42
CA ARG A 218 -28.37 8.24 15.54
C ARG A 218 -28.06 7.02 16.43
N GLU A 219 -28.88 5.98 16.34
CA GLU A 219 -28.66 4.73 17.09
C GLU A 219 -27.79 3.75 16.30
N LEU A 220 -27.55 4.01 15.01
CA LEU A 220 -26.70 3.16 14.18
C LEU A 220 -25.23 3.31 14.60
N PRO A 221 -24.52 2.19 14.84
CA PRO A 221 -23.15 2.22 15.32
C PRO A 221 -22.20 2.85 14.30
N PHE A 222 -22.48 2.68 13.00
CA PHE A 222 -21.69 3.26 11.91
C PHE A 222 -21.57 4.78 12.00
N SER A 223 -22.61 5.47 12.49
CA SER A 223 -22.61 6.94 12.64
C SER A 223 -21.71 7.43 13.78
N ARG A 224 -21.32 6.55 14.71
CA ARG A 224 -20.50 6.87 15.88
C ARG A 224 -19.01 6.62 15.66
N LEU A 225 -18.66 5.97 14.56
CA LEU A 225 -17.28 5.60 14.26
C LEU A 225 -16.38 6.83 14.02
N LEU A 226 -16.79 7.75 13.14
CA LEU A 226 -16.01 8.96 12.85
C LEU A 226 -15.81 9.87 14.09
N PRO A 227 -16.85 10.15 14.92
CA PRO A 227 -16.65 10.84 16.19
C PRO A 227 -15.61 10.17 17.10
N ALA A 228 -15.66 8.84 17.25
CA ALA A 228 -14.70 8.11 18.09
C ALA A 228 -13.27 8.22 17.53
N ILE A 229 -13.09 8.12 16.21
CA ILE A 229 -11.79 8.32 15.55
C ILE A 229 -11.26 9.73 15.82
N ASN A 230 -12.09 10.77 15.63
CA ASN A 230 -11.68 12.16 15.86
C ASN A 230 -11.23 12.41 17.30
N THR A 231 -11.89 11.77 18.29
CA THR A 231 -11.46 11.84 19.69
C THR A 231 -10.06 11.25 19.87
N VAL A 232 -9.81 10.05 19.32
CA VAL A 232 -8.47 9.42 19.38
C VAL A 232 -7.41 10.29 18.69
N LEU A 233 -7.72 10.82 17.50
CA LEU A 233 -6.79 11.70 16.77
C LEU A 233 -6.47 12.98 17.54
N ALA A 234 -7.46 13.56 18.22
CA ALA A 234 -7.25 14.72 19.09
C ALA A 234 -6.36 14.40 20.29
N SER A 235 -6.52 13.22 20.91
CA SER A 235 -5.67 12.76 22.02
C SER A 235 -4.24 12.44 21.57
N LEU A 236 -4.07 11.84 20.38
CA LEU A 236 -2.76 11.66 19.74
C LEU A 236 -2.06 13.00 19.50
N HIS A 237 -2.78 14.00 18.99
CA HIS A 237 -2.23 15.34 18.74
C HIS A 237 -1.79 16.03 20.04
N LYS A 238 -2.55 15.87 21.13
CA LYS A 238 -2.22 16.41 22.46
C LYS A 238 -1.06 15.67 23.15
N GLY A 239 -0.77 14.44 22.75
CA GLY A 239 0.24 13.60 23.41
C GLY A 239 -0.18 13.11 24.80
N ASP A 240 -1.49 13.06 25.08
CA ASP A 240 -2.04 12.59 26.36
C ASP A 240 -2.28 11.08 26.32
N ASN A 241 -1.31 10.32 26.83
CA ASN A 241 -1.33 8.86 26.76
C ASN A 241 -2.46 8.21 27.59
N ASP A 242 -2.86 8.82 28.70
CA ASP A 242 -3.90 8.27 29.58
C ASP A 242 -5.27 8.42 28.93
N THR A 243 -5.55 9.60 28.36
CA THR A 243 -6.77 9.84 27.59
C THR A 243 -6.78 9.02 26.30
N LEU A 244 -5.63 8.88 25.62
CA LEU A 244 -5.49 8.08 24.40
C LEU A 244 -5.89 6.61 24.62
N ALA A 245 -5.44 5.99 25.72
CA ALA A 245 -5.80 4.61 26.02
C ALA A 245 -7.32 4.42 26.21
N THR A 246 -7.95 5.39 26.88
CA THR A 246 -9.41 5.40 27.11
C THR A 246 -10.17 5.58 25.80
N ASP A 247 -9.74 6.52 24.96
CA ASP A 247 -10.37 6.78 23.66
C ASP A 247 -10.21 5.60 22.70
N MET A 248 -9.06 4.91 22.72
CA MET A 248 -8.83 3.70 21.93
C MET A 248 -9.75 2.56 22.35
N LEU A 249 -9.94 2.35 23.66
CA LEU A 249 -10.91 1.36 24.16
C LEU A 249 -12.33 1.69 23.69
N HIS A 250 -12.71 2.97 23.73
CA HIS A 250 -14.01 3.42 23.23
C HIS A 250 -14.16 3.17 21.72
N LEU A 251 -13.12 3.46 20.93
CA LEU A 251 -13.10 3.19 19.49
C LEU A 251 -13.26 1.70 19.18
N TYR A 252 -12.56 0.82 19.88
CA TYR A 252 -12.72 -0.63 19.69
C TYR A 252 -14.14 -1.10 20.00
N ALA A 253 -14.76 -0.58 21.07
CA ALA A 253 -16.16 -0.88 21.37
C ALA A 253 -17.11 -0.39 20.26
N GLN A 254 -16.83 0.74 19.60
CA GLN A 254 -17.63 1.20 18.45
C GLN A 254 -17.42 0.32 17.21
N LEU A 255 -16.18 -0.12 16.94
CA LEU A 255 -15.87 -1.05 15.84
C LEU A 255 -16.58 -2.39 16.03
N ASP A 256 -16.54 -2.96 17.24
CA ASP A 256 -17.27 -4.19 17.58
C ASP A 256 -18.78 -4.02 17.38
N ALA A 257 -19.34 -2.89 17.80
CA ALA A 257 -20.75 -2.60 17.59
C ALA A 257 -21.11 -2.49 16.09
N CYS A 258 -20.20 -1.97 15.26
CA CYS A 258 -20.37 -1.95 13.81
C CYS A 258 -20.31 -3.36 13.22
N HIS A 259 -19.33 -4.19 13.62
CA HIS A 259 -19.23 -5.59 13.19
C HIS A 259 -20.49 -6.38 13.51
N GLN A 260 -21.01 -6.27 14.74
CA GLN A 260 -22.26 -6.93 15.15
C GLN A 260 -23.47 -6.46 14.32
N ALA A 261 -23.53 -5.17 13.97
CA ALA A 261 -24.59 -4.66 13.11
C ALA A 261 -24.50 -5.20 11.67
N ILE A 262 -23.29 -5.38 11.13
CA ILE A 262 -23.10 -6.06 9.85
C ILE A 262 -23.55 -7.52 9.95
N ASP A 263 -23.16 -8.25 10.98
CA ASP A 263 -23.57 -9.64 11.20
C ASP A 263 -25.10 -9.79 11.24
N GLN A 264 -25.78 -8.91 11.99
CA GLN A 264 -27.25 -8.87 12.05
C GLN A 264 -27.88 -8.58 10.67
N THR A 265 -27.29 -7.64 9.92
CA THR A 265 -27.77 -7.31 8.57
C THR A 265 -27.62 -8.50 7.63
N MET A 266 -26.49 -9.22 7.71
CA MET A 266 -26.23 -10.43 6.93
C MET A 266 -27.18 -11.57 7.28
N GLN A 267 -27.45 -11.80 8.57
CA GLN A 267 -28.42 -12.81 9.02
C GLN A 267 -29.84 -12.52 8.50
N ASN A 268 -30.22 -11.25 8.46
CA ASN A 268 -31.53 -10.82 7.98
C ASN A 268 -31.59 -10.66 6.44
N LEU A 269 -30.58 -11.11 5.68
CA LEU A 269 -30.65 -11.11 4.21
C LEU A 269 -31.66 -12.14 3.68
N GLU A 270 -31.79 -13.28 4.36
CA GLU A 270 -32.66 -14.38 3.94
C GLU A 270 -34.14 -14.00 4.01
N GLU A 271 -34.54 -13.20 5.01
CA GLU A 271 -35.93 -12.77 5.22
C GLU A 271 -36.40 -11.67 4.24
N PHE A 272 -35.49 -10.83 3.75
CA PHE A 272 -35.81 -9.64 2.94
C PHE A 272 -35.30 -9.71 1.49
N GLY A 273 -34.78 -10.87 1.08
CA GLY A 273 -34.19 -11.10 -0.23
C GLY A 273 -32.69 -10.77 -0.28
N VAL A 274 -31.93 -11.68 -0.91
CA VAL A 274 -30.48 -11.57 -1.09
C VAL A 274 -30.18 -10.64 -2.25
N SER A 275 -29.52 -9.51 -1.97
CA SER A 275 -28.92 -8.65 -2.98
C SER A 275 -27.41 -8.88 -3.02
N PRO A 276 -26.85 -9.42 -4.11
CA PRO A 276 -25.40 -9.59 -4.24
C PRO A 276 -24.62 -8.28 -4.05
N GLY A 277 -25.21 -7.15 -4.46
CA GLY A 277 -24.63 -5.82 -4.23
C GLY A 277 -24.58 -5.42 -2.76
N LEU A 278 -25.61 -5.75 -1.98
CA LEU A 278 -25.62 -5.49 -0.54
C LEU A 278 -24.61 -6.37 0.19
N VAL A 279 -24.54 -7.66 -0.14
CA VAL A 279 -23.53 -8.58 0.44
C VAL A 279 -22.12 -8.05 0.19
N TYR A 280 -21.84 -7.66 -1.06
CA TYR A 280 -20.56 -7.06 -1.41
C TYR A 280 -20.27 -5.79 -0.59
N GLN A 281 -21.24 -4.88 -0.47
CA GLN A 281 -21.08 -3.64 0.31
C GLN A 281 -20.79 -3.93 1.79
N LEU A 282 -21.44 -4.93 2.37
CA LEU A 282 -21.21 -5.35 3.76
C LEU A 282 -19.81 -5.96 3.95
N GLU A 283 -19.36 -6.80 3.01
CA GLU A 283 -17.98 -7.32 3.03
C GLU A 283 -16.94 -6.22 2.84
N ARG A 284 -17.20 -5.24 1.95
CA ARG A 284 -16.35 -4.06 1.81
C ARG A 284 -16.28 -3.25 3.10
N MET A 285 -17.41 -3.03 3.78
CA MET A 285 -17.44 -2.35 5.09
C MET A 285 -16.60 -3.09 6.13
N ARG A 286 -16.66 -4.43 6.20
CA ARG A 286 -15.80 -5.22 7.10
C ARG A 286 -14.32 -4.98 6.81
N ALA A 287 -13.93 -5.04 5.54
CA ALA A 287 -12.55 -4.83 5.13
C ALA A 287 -12.06 -3.39 5.43
N GLN A 288 -12.93 -2.38 5.24
CA GLN A 288 -12.66 -1.00 5.61
C GLN A 288 -12.46 -0.84 7.12
N MET A 289 -13.30 -1.46 7.95
CA MET A 289 -13.15 -1.41 9.41
C MET A 289 -11.87 -2.09 9.90
N GLN A 290 -11.52 -3.25 9.33
CA GLN A 290 -10.23 -3.90 9.61
C GLN A 290 -9.04 -3.04 9.20
N ARG A 291 -9.16 -2.29 8.09
CA ARG A 291 -8.14 -1.33 7.67
C ARG A 291 -8.04 -0.17 8.66
N VAL A 292 -9.17 0.40 9.11
CA VAL A 292 -9.18 1.42 10.17
C VAL A 292 -8.46 0.92 11.41
N GLU A 293 -8.77 -0.29 11.90
CA GLU A 293 -8.07 -0.88 13.07
C GLU A 293 -6.56 -0.99 12.87
N SER A 294 -6.13 -1.43 11.69
CA SER A 294 -4.72 -1.61 11.36
C SER A 294 -3.99 -0.26 11.33
N LEU A 295 -4.57 0.75 10.69
CA LEU A 295 -4.00 2.09 10.61
C LEU A 295 -3.96 2.76 12.00
N MET A 296 -5.01 2.60 12.81
CA MET A 296 -5.03 3.14 14.18
C MET A 296 -3.95 2.50 15.05
N LYS A 297 -3.75 1.17 14.95
CA LYS A 297 -2.65 0.50 15.65
C LYS A 297 -1.29 1.07 15.25
N LEU A 298 -1.07 1.33 13.96
CA LEU A 298 0.17 1.95 13.48
C LEU A 298 0.36 3.38 14.01
N LEU A 299 -0.71 4.17 14.05
CA LEU A 299 -0.66 5.56 14.56
C LEU A 299 -0.39 5.63 16.06
N THR A 300 -0.79 4.61 16.84
CA THR A 300 -0.59 4.57 18.29
C THR A 300 0.70 3.85 18.71
N THR A 301 1.29 3.04 17.84
CA THR A 301 2.53 2.31 18.15
C THR A 301 3.72 3.21 17.79
N ARG A 302 4.34 3.81 18.81
CA ARG A 302 5.60 4.57 18.67
C ARG A 302 6.82 3.66 18.72
#